data_AF-A0A0R3T5X3-F1
#
_entry.id   AF-A0A0R3T5X3-F1
#
_cell.length_a   1.000
_cell.length_b   1.000
_cell.length_c   1.000
_cell.angle_alpha   90.00
_cell.angle_beta   90.00
_cell.angle_gamma   90.00
#
_symmetry.space_group_name_H-M   'P 1'
#
loop_
_entity.id
_entity.type
_entity.pdbx_description
1 polymer ?
#
loop_
_entity_poly.entity_id
_entity_poly.type
_entity_poly.pdbx_seq_one_letter_code
_entity_poly.pdbx_strand_id
1 'polypeptide(L)'
;MAVNDGFEDMVGNVHEFRRCWRRCIPRPQSSGSPIHNDLSVSFEDVQYGTTKKIRITRHKLDGSTEEKVLTIDVQKSWKSVTRNTFLREGDERANTIPADIIFIV
;
A
#
# COMPACT_ATOMS: atom_id res chain seq x y z
N MET A 1 -16.61 -24.48 -37.73
CA MET A 1 -16.15 -25.41 -36.67
C MET A 1 -14.63 -25.48 -36.83
N ALA A 2 -13.89 -24.68 -36.06
CA ALA A 2 -13.44 -24.93 -34.68
C ALA A 2 -12.31 -25.97 -34.65
N VAL A 3 -11.14 -25.54 -34.14
CA VAL A 3 -10.27 -26.37 -33.32
C VAL A 3 -9.61 -25.48 -32.27
N ASN A 4 -9.90 -25.79 -31.01
CA ASN A 4 -9.17 -25.36 -29.82
C ASN A 4 -8.23 -26.48 -29.37
N ASP A 5 -7.31 -26.12 -28.46
CA ASP A 5 -6.75 -26.89 -27.32
C ASP A 5 -5.38 -27.61 -27.40
N GLY A 6 -4.63 -27.46 -26.29
CA GLY A 6 -3.43 -28.19 -25.83
C GLY A 6 -2.14 -27.36 -25.91
N PHE A 7 -1.61 -26.66 -24.89
CA PHE A 7 -1.33 -26.94 -23.47
C PHE A 7 -0.37 -28.14 -23.21
N GLU A 8 0.86 -27.74 -22.85
CA GLU A 8 1.90 -28.39 -22.04
C GLU A 8 2.70 -29.59 -22.56
N ASP A 9 3.98 -29.33 -22.84
CA ASP A 9 5.11 -30.18 -22.44
C ASP A 9 6.45 -29.45 -22.69
N MET A 10 7.14 -29.02 -21.63
CA MET A 10 8.62 -28.95 -21.66
C MET A 10 9.18 -29.05 -20.23
N VAL A 11 9.32 -30.29 -19.78
CA VAL A 11 10.06 -30.68 -18.58
C VAL A 11 11.56 -30.65 -18.95
N GLY A 12 12.34 -29.73 -18.38
CA GLY A 12 13.79 -29.70 -18.65
C GLY A 12 14.61 -28.63 -17.93
N ASN A 13 15.24 -29.04 -16.82
CA ASN A 13 16.46 -28.52 -16.18
C ASN A 13 16.36 -27.34 -15.17
N VAL A 14 16.36 -27.73 -13.90
CA VAL A 14 16.27 -26.91 -12.68
C VAL A 14 17.59 -26.20 -12.28
N HIS A 15 18.55 -26.02 -13.20
CA HIS A 15 19.84 -25.38 -12.87
C HIS A 15 20.12 -24.04 -13.55
N GLU A 16 19.38 -23.65 -14.59
CA GLU A 16 19.69 -22.42 -15.36
C GLU A 16 18.74 -21.24 -15.09
N PHE A 17 17.55 -21.48 -14.55
CA PHE A 17 16.60 -20.40 -14.21
C PHE A 17 17.00 -19.56 -12.99
N ARG A 18 18.00 -20.00 -12.20
CA ARG A 18 18.39 -19.33 -10.95
C ARG A 18 19.40 -18.19 -11.09
N ARG A 19 20.01 -17.97 -12.27
CA ARG A 19 21.10 -16.98 -12.41
C ARG A 19 20.70 -15.62 -12.97
N CYS A 20 19.51 -15.44 -13.54
CA CYS A 20 19.04 -14.11 -13.99
C CYS A 20 17.98 -13.47 -13.06
N TRP A 21 17.33 -14.25 -12.21
CA TRP A 21 16.30 -13.75 -11.27
C TRP A 21 16.83 -13.07 -10.00
N ARG A 22 18.16 -12.98 -9.83
CA ARG A 22 18.79 -12.26 -8.69
C ARG A 22 19.34 -10.87 -9.03
N ARG A 23 19.12 -10.33 -10.23
CA ARG A 23 19.85 -9.14 -10.68
C ARG A 23 19.04 -7.94 -11.17
N CYS A 24 17.76 -7.83 -10.83
CA CYS A 24 16.99 -6.58 -10.93
C CYS A 24 15.83 -6.54 -9.91
N ILE A 25 16.05 -6.87 -8.63
CA ILE A 25 15.09 -6.48 -7.58
C ILE A 25 15.44 -5.02 -7.23
N PRO A 26 14.60 -4.02 -7.56
CA PRO A 26 14.83 -2.65 -7.13
C PRO A 26 14.95 -2.65 -5.61
N ARG A 27 16.07 -2.15 -5.10
CA ARG A 27 16.25 -2.01 -3.64
C ARG A 27 15.09 -1.14 -3.15
N PRO A 28 14.31 -1.57 -2.14
CA PRO A 28 13.34 -0.69 -1.53
C PRO A 28 14.12 0.54 -1.08
N GLN A 29 13.77 1.69 -1.65
CA GLN A 29 14.32 2.96 -1.23
C GLN A 29 14.11 3.04 0.27
N SER A 30 15.11 3.46 1.04
CA SER A 30 15.00 3.65 2.50
C SER A 30 14.05 4.80 2.81
N SER A 31 12.77 4.66 2.46
CA SER A 31 11.68 5.34 3.15
C SER A 31 11.64 4.76 4.56
N GLY A 32 11.38 5.62 5.55
CA GLY A 32 11.21 5.17 6.92
C GLY A 32 10.17 4.03 7.01
N SER A 33 10.23 3.25 8.09
CA SER A 33 9.25 2.18 8.32
C SER A 33 7.82 2.72 8.14
N PRO A 34 6.96 2.05 7.36
CA PRO A 34 5.61 2.52 7.10
C PRO A 34 4.82 2.60 8.40
N ILE A 35 4.12 3.72 8.58
CA ILE A 35 3.34 4.00 9.77
C ILE A 35 1.97 3.35 9.57
N HIS A 36 1.61 2.41 10.42
CA HIS A 36 0.32 1.74 10.37
C HIS A 36 -0.65 2.42 11.33
N ASN A 37 -1.81 2.83 10.82
CA ASN A 37 -2.91 3.35 11.63
C ASN A 37 -4.15 2.48 11.43
N ASP A 38 -4.79 2.11 12.52
CA ASP A 38 -6.07 1.41 12.50
C ASP A 38 -7.21 2.42 12.30
N LEU A 39 -8.13 2.11 11.39
CA LEU A 39 -9.36 2.85 11.19
C LEU A 39 -10.51 2.03 11.72
N SER A 40 -11.06 2.41 12.87
CA SER A 40 -12.25 1.78 13.42
C SER A 40 -13.46 2.02 12.51
N VAL A 41 -13.94 0.97 11.86
CA VAL A 41 -15.12 0.99 10.99
C VAL A 41 -16.20 0.06 11.55
N SER A 42 -17.45 0.54 11.59
CA SER A 42 -18.59 -0.26 12.02
C SER A 42 -19.08 -1.19 10.91
N PHE A 43 -19.82 -2.24 11.25
CA PHE A 43 -20.44 -3.12 10.24
C PHE A 43 -21.36 -2.34 9.29
N GLU A 44 -22.15 -1.39 9.81
CA GLU A 44 -23.05 -0.54 9.03
C GLU A 44 -22.28 0.29 8.00
N ASP A 45 -21.13 0.85 8.39
CA ASP A 45 -20.26 1.61 7.50
C ASP A 45 -19.75 0.77 6.31
N VAL A 46 -19.42 -0.51 6.53
CA VAL A 46 -18.99 -1.43 5.45
C VAL A 46 -20.18 -1.91 4.60
N GLN A 47 -21.35 -2.09 5.22
CA GLN A 47 -22.57 -2.56 4.56
C GLN A 47 -23.18 -1.49 3.64
N TYR A 48 -23.18 -0.24 4.09
CA TYR A 48 -23.78 0.89 3.38
C TYR A 48 -22.76 1.77 2.65
N GLY A 49 -21.47 1.61 2.93
CA GLY A 49 -20.42 2.46 2.41
C GLY A 49 -20.46 3.84 3.07
N THR A 50 -19.32 4.32 3.55
CA THR A 50 -19.21 5.59 4.26
C THR A 50 -17.94 6.30 3.86
N THR A 51 -17.92 7.63 4.02
CA THR A 51 -16.70 8.40 3.82
C THR A 51 -16.20 8.87 5.18
N LYS A 52 -15.07 8.34 5.65
CA LYS A 52 -14.43 8.79 6.89
C LYS A 52 -13.37 9.85 6.59
N LYS A 53 -13.42 10.95 7.36
CA LYS A 53 -12.42 12.02 7.30
C LYS A 53 -11.49 11.86 8.49
N ILE A 54 -10.20 11.73 8.22
CA ILE A 54 -9.16 11.58 9.24
C ILE A 54 -8.26 12.79 9.14
N ARG A 55 -7.93 13.37 10.29
CA ARG A 55 -6.94 14.45 10.35
C ARG A 55 -5.59 13.84 10.68
N ILE A 56 -4.63 14.07 9.79
CA ILE A 56 -3.23 13.75 10.02
C ILE A 56 -2.49 15.04 10.31
N THR A 57 -1.61 14.96 11.30
CA THR A 57 -0.71 16.04 11.69
C THR A 57 0.69 15.64 11.26
N ARG A 58 1.35 16.48 10.47
CA ARG A 58 2.71 16.27 9.97
C ARG A 58 3.65 17.32 10.54
N HIS A 59 4.80 16.90 11.05
CA HIS A 59 5.86 17.83 11.41
C HIS A 59 6.81 18.08 10.23
N LYS A 60 7.03 19.35 9.90
CA LYS A 60 8.03 19.78 8.92
C LYS A 60 9.37 20.08 9.57
N LEU A 61 10.42 20.05 8.75
CA LEU A 61 11.76 20.48 9.15
C LEU A 61 11.85 21.94 9.58
N ASP A 62 10.94 22.77 9.06
CA ASP A 62 10.79 24.19 9.41
C ASP A 62 10.32 24.40 10.86
N GLY A 63 9.96 23.33 11.59
CA GLY A 63 9.35 23.41 12.91
C GLY A 63 7.84 23.69 12.88
N SER A 64 7.31 23.97 11.69
CA SER A 64 5.89 24.12 11.43
C SER A 64 5.18 22.76 11.43
N THR A 65 3.98 22.72 12.03
CA THR A 65 3.10 21.54 12.02
C THR A 65 1.98 21.79 11.01
N GLU A 66 1.80 20.87 10.07
CA GLU A 66 0.74 20.95 9.06
C GLU A 66 -0.34 19.91 9.33
N GLU A 67 -1.60 20.34 9.27
CA GLU A 67 -2.74 19.45 9.38
C GLU A 67 -3.33 19.20 7.99
N LYS A 68 -3.56 17.93 7.67
CA LYS A 68 -4.22 17.53 6.43
C LYS A 68 -5.37 16.59 6.72
N VAL A 69 -6.51 16.91 6.13
CA VAL A 69 -7.69 16.04 6.20
C VAL A 69 -7.63 15.07 5.04
N LEU A 70 -7.45 13.80 5.34
CA LEU A 70 -7.57 12.72 4.37
C LEU A 70 -8.99 12.17 4.39
N THR A 71 -9.48 11.87 3.19
CA THR A 71 -10.82 11.34 2.98
C THR A 71 -10.67 9.90 2.52
N ILE A 72 -11.17 8.96 3.31
CA ILE A 72 -11.18 7.54 3.01
C ILE A 72 -12.62 7.15 2.65
N ASP A 73 -12.80 6.72 1.40
CA ASP A 73 -14.08 6.19 0.92
C ASP A 73 -14.16 4.70 1.20
N VAL A 74 -14.90 4.32 2.23
CA VAL A 74 -15.18 2.92 2.57
C VAL A 74 -16.26 2.43 1.63
N GLN A 75 -15.91 1.58 0.67
CA GLN A 75 -16.89 1.03 -0.26
C GLN A 75 -17.59 -0.21 0.28
N LYS A 76 -18.85 -0.37 -0.12
CA LYS A 76 -19.58 -1.63 0.05
C LYS A 76 -18.76 -2.73 -0.59
N SER A 77 -18.43 -3.79 0.15
CA SER A 77 -17.53 -4.89 -0.22
C SER A 77 -16.03 -4.74 0.11
N TRP A 78 -15.63 -3.74 0.90
CA TRP A 78 -14.30 -3.77 1.51
C TRP A 78 -14.16 -4.99 2.42
N LYS A 79 -13.23 -5.88 2.05
CA LYS A 79 -12.83 -7.01 2.91
C LYS A 79 -12.01 -6.45 4.08
N SER A 80 -12.03 -7.17 5.19
CA SER A 80 -11.41 -6.88 6.50
C SER A 80 -9.88 -6.67 6.51
N VAL A 81 -9.26 -6.50 5.34
CA VAL A 81 -7.86 -6.08 5.20
C VAL A 81 -7.76 -5.21 3.94
N THR A 82 -8.31 -4.00 4.00
CA THR A 82 -8.05 -2.99 2.97
C THR A 82 -6.92 -2.09 3.47
N ARG A 83 -5.87 -1.93 2.66
CA ARG A 83 -4.71 -1.09 2.98
C ARG A 83 -4.76 0.18 2.15
N ASN A 84 -5.16 1.27 2.78
CA ASN A 84 -5.15 2.58 2.15
C ASN A 84 -3.79 3.24 2.41
N THR A 85 -2.90 3.14 1.43
CA THR A 85 -1.56 3.74 1.52
C THR A 85 -1.60 5.18 1.04
N PHE A 86 -1.30 6.11 1.94
CA PHE A 86 -1.03 7.50 1.60
C PHE A 86 0.46 7.73 1.54
N LEU A 87 0.94 7.89 0.31
CA LEU A 87 2.36 8.01 0.02
C LEU A 87 2.89 9.34 0.55
N ARG A 88 4.05 9.29 1.22
CA ARG A 88 4.82 10.50 1.59
C ARG A 88 4.10 11.47 2.54
N GLU A 89 3.09 10.99 3.27
CA GLU A 89 2.31 11.81 4.21
C GLU A 89 2.85 11.75 5.66
N GLY A 90 3.93 11.02 5.92
CA GLY A 90 4.60 10.99 7.23
C GLY A 90 5.45 12.22 7.54
N ASP A 91 6.09 12.23 8.71
CA ASP A 91 6.96 13.32 9.16
C ASP A 91 8.16 13.55 8.24
N GLU A 92 8.42 14.82 7.94
CA GLU A 92 9.55 15.21 7.09
C GLU A 92 10.82 15.26 7.93
N ARG A 93 11.85 14.50 7.51
CA ARG A 93 13.18 14.51 8.12
C ARG A 93 14.22 14.94 7.11
N ALA A 94 15.28 15.60 7.58
CA ALA A 94 16.33 16.15 6.73
C ALA A 94 16.92 15.03 5.87
N ASN A 95 16.94 15.24 4.55
CA ASN A 95 17.51 14.32 3.56
C ASN A 95 16.86 12.93 3.50
N THR A 96 15.64 12.74 4.02
CA THR A 96 14.95 11.43 4.01
C THR A 96 13.59 11.52 3.31
N ILE A 97 13.23 10.48 2.57
CA ILE A 97 11.89 10.35 2.00
C ILE A 97 10.90 10.16 3.16
N PRO A 98 9.84 10.98 3.27
CA PRO A 98 8.85 10.84 4.33
C PRO A 98 8.21 9.45 4.27
N ALA A 99 7.88 8.90 5.45
CA ALA A 99 7.27 7.58 5.56
C ALA A 99 5.87 7.56 4.94
N ASP A 100 5.47 6.39 4.47
CA ASP A 100 4.10 6.16 4.00
C ASP A 100 3.19 5.86 5.17
N ILE A 101 1.96 6.37 5.13
CA ILE A 101 0.94 6.10 6.14
C ILE A 101 -0.03 5.09 5.57
N ILE A 102 -0.16 3.94 6.21
CA ILE A 102 -1.05 2.86 5.82
C ILE A 102 -2.21 2.83 6.81
N PHE A 103 -3.42 3.06 6.32
CA PHE A 103 -4.63 2.80 7.10
C PHE A 103 -5.10 1.38 6.86
N ILE A 104 -5.32 0.65 7.96
CA ILE A 104 -5.93 -0.67 7.97
C ILE A 104 -7.35 -0.51 8.50
N VAL A 105 -8.31 -1.08 7.78
CA VAL A 105 -9.73 -1.14 8.14
C VAL A 105 -10.08 -2.50 8.70
#